data_AF-A0A919C3X9-F1
#
_entry.id   AF-A0A919C3X9-F1
#
_cell.length_a   1.000
_cell.length_b   1.000
_cell.length_c   1.000
_cell.angle_alpha   90.00
_cell.angle_beta   90.00
_cell.angle_gamma   90.00
#
_symmetry.space_group_name_H-M   'P 1'
#
loop_
_entity.id
_entity.type
_entity.pdbx_description
1 polymer ?
#
loop_
_entity_poly.entity_id
_entity_poly.type
_entity_poly.pdbx_seq_one_letter_code
_entity_poly.pdbx_strand_id
1 'polypeptide(L)'
;MSHAPDDVTMIASEIMDALLDAARPAGAAAESPDDSHPDTRLEAHLAGHRQWAADHPAEPAVLCRALHFWTHLHGILSLELAGHFTGMGIDPAELYDNELRNLTP
;
A
#
# COMPACT_ATOMS: atom_id res chain seq x y z
N MET A 1 -6.81 8.42 22.02
CA MET A 1 -7.34 8.75 20.68
C MET A 1 -6.47 9.86 20.13
N SER A 2 -5.47 9.51 19.33
CA SER A 2 -4.60 10.48 18.67
C SER A 2 -5.26 10.82 17.34
N HIS A 3 -6.06 11.89 17.31
CA HIS A 3 -6.56 12.46 16.07
C HIS A 3 -5.37 13.18 15.41
N ALA A 4 -4.96 12.73 14.23
CA ALA A 4 -4.02 13.50 13.43
C ALA A 4 -4.71 14.82 13.04
N PRO A 5 -3.97 15.94 12.90
CA PRO A 5 -4.54 17.18 12.38
C PRO A 5 -5.27 16.92 11.05
N ASP A 6 -6.42 17.56 10.83
CA ASP A 6 -7.28 17.26 9.68
C ASP A 6 -6.54 17.39 8.32
N ASP A 7 -5.58 18.31 8.23
CA ASP A 7 -4.70 18.48 7.08
C ASP A 7 -3.85 17.23 6.78
N VAL A 8 -3.37 16.54 7.81
CA VAL A 8 -2.57 15.31 7.68
C VAL A 8 -3.46 14.16 7.20
N THR A 9 -4.70 14.09 7.68
CA THR A 9 -5.67 13.09 7.23
C THR A 9 -6.06 13.32 5.77
N MET A 10 -6.26 14.57 5.35
CA MET A 10 -6.58 14.92 3.97
C MET A 10 -5.44 14.55 3.01
N ILE A 11 -4.19 14.92 3.34
CA ILE A 11 -3.01 14.55 2.54
C ILE A 11 -2.85 13.03 2.47
N ALA A 12 -3.06 12.32 3.58
CA ALA A 12 -2.99 10.85 3.59
C ALA A 12 -4.05 10.22 2.69
N SER A 13 -5.28 10.74 2.69
CA SER A 13 -6.34 10.30 1.79
C SER A 13 -5.98 10.55 0.32
N GLU A 14 -5.47 11.73 -0.03
CA GLU A 14 -5.03 12.05 -1.40
C GLU A 14 -3.92 11.12 -1.89
N ILE A 15 -2.93 10.83 -1.03
CA ILE A 15 -1.86 9.91 -1.40
C ILE A 15 -2.40 8.49 -1.58
N MET A 16 -3.28 8.04 -0.68
CA MET A 16 -3.91 6.72 -0.82
C MET A 16 -4.74 6.61 -2.10
N ASP A 17 -5.49 7.63 -2.49
CA ASP A 17 -6.21 7.65 -3.76
C ASP A 17 -5.26 7.49 -4.96
N ALA A 18 -4.14 8.23 -4.97
CA ALA A 18 -3.12 8.11 -6.02
C ALA A 18 -2.52 6.69 -6.08
N LEU A 19 -2.29 6.05 -4.92
CA LEU A 19 -1.79 4.68 -4.85
C LEU A 19 -2.81 3.66 -5.36
N LEU A 20 -4.10 3.86 -5.07
CA LEU A 20 -5.18 3.01 -5.56
C LEU A 20 -5.33 3.11 -7.08
N ASP A 21 -5.18 4.31 -7.64
CA ASP A 21 -5.17 4.50 -9.10
C ASP A 21 -3.96 3.84 -9.77
N ALA A 22 -2.77 3.91 -9.15
CA ALA A 22 -1.55 3.27 -9.67
C ALA A 22 -1.60 1.72 -9.57
N ALA A 23 -2.21 1.19 -8.50
CA ALA A 23 -2.36 -0.25 -8.26
C ALA A 23 -3.45 -0.92 -9.11
N ARG A 24 -4.21 -0.12 -9.89
CA ARG A 24 -5.24 -0.63 -10.80
C ARG A 24 -4.56 -1.35 -11.97
N PRO A 25 -4.82 -2.65 -12.17
CA PRO A 25 -4.19 -3.37 -13.27
C PRO A 25 -4.69 -2.84 -14.61
N ALA A 26 -3.77 -2.57 -15.52
CA ALA A 26 -4.05 -2.23 -16.91
C ALA A 26 -4.46 -3.49 -17.69
N GLY A 27 -5.60 -4.10 -17.32
CA GLY A 27 -6.23 -5.16 -18.11
C GLY A 27 -5.67 -6.58 -17.95
N ALA A 28 -5.38 -7.05 -16.74
CA ALA A 28 -5.05 -8.45 -16.50
C ALA A 28 -6.31 -9.27 -16.14
N ALA A 29 -6.51 -10.37 -16.86
CA ALA A 29 -7.52 -11.37 -16.56
C ALA A 29 -7.33 -11.88 -15.12
N ALA A 30 -8.44 -12.01 -14.39
CA ALA A 30 -8.46 -12.58 -13.06
C ALA A 30 -7.89 -14.01 -13.10
N GLU A 31 -6.62 -14.16 -12.74
CA GLU A 31 -6.11 -15.46 -12.32
C GLU A 31 -6.89 -15.86 -11.08
N SER A 32 -7.49 -17.05 -11.12
CA SER A 32 -8.32 -17.56 -10.04
C SER A 32 -7.54 -17.53 -8.73
N PRO A 33 -8.02 -16.85 -7.67
CA PRO A 33 -7.30 -16.79 -6.41
C PRO A 33 -7.16 -18.21 -5.85
N ASP A 34 -5.94 -18.59 -5.51
CA ASP A 34 -5.71 -19.74 -4.64
C ASP A 34 -6.25 -19.36 -3.25
N ASP A 35 -7.28 -20.07 -2.77
CA ASP A 35 -7.91 -19.81 -1.47
C ASP A 35 -6.92 -19.92 -0.29
N SER A 36 -5.75 -20.54 -0.51
CA SER A 36 -4.66 -20.61 0.47
C SER A 36 -3.67 -19.44 0.41
N HIS A 37 -3.84 -18.48 -0.51
CA HIS A 37 -2.96 -17.32 -0.59
C HIS A 37 -3.20 -16.40 0.63
N PRO A 38 -2.14 -15.97 1.35
CA PRO A 38 -2.27 -15.09 2.51
C PRO A 38 -3.00 -13.78 2.17
N ASP A 39 -2.91 -13.33 0.92
CA ASP A 39 -3.58 -12.12 0.43
C ASP A 39 -5.10 -12.25 0.39
N THR A 40 -5.65 -13.43 0.11
CA THR A 40 -7.11 -13.67 0.02
C THR A 40 -7.83 -13.39 1.34
N ARG A 41 -7.17 -13.71 2.48
CA ARG A 41 -7.73 -13.42 3.81
C ARG A 41 -7.74 -11.92 4.12
N LEU A 42 -6.69 -11.21 3.72
CA LEU A 42 -6.60 -9.76 3.89
C LEU A 42 -7.60 -9.04 2.97
N GLU A 43 -7.71 -9.47 1.71
CA GLU A 43 -8.72 -8.98 0.76
C GLU A 43 -10.15 -9.14 1.29
N ALA A 44 -10.49 -10.31 1.81
CA ALA A 44 -11.80 -10.55 2.43
C ALA A 44 -12.04 -9.65 3.66
N HIS A 45 -11.00 -9.38 4.45
CA HIS A 45 -11.08 -8.44 5.57
C HIS A 45 -11.31 -7.00 5.08
N LEU A 46 -10.62 -6.57 4.03
CA LEU A 46 -10.72 -5.23 3.45
C LEU A 46 -12.07 -4.98 2.77
N ALA A 47 -12.68 -6.00 2.16
CA ALA A 47 -14.04 -5.92 1.64
C ALA A 47 -15.06 -5.50 2.73
N GLY A 48 -14.82 -5.89 3.99
CA GLY A 48 -15.62 -5.50 5.15
C GLY A 48 -15.20 -4.20 5.86
N HIS A 49 -14.00 -3.66 5.57
CA HIS A 49 -13.39 -2.53 6.29
C HIS A 49 -12.92 -1.41 5.36
N ARG A 50 -13.71 -1.10 4.33
CA ARG A 50 -13.39 -0.10 3.29
C ARG A 50 -13.62 1.37 3.68
N GLN A 51 -13.95 1.69 4.94
CA GLN A 51 -14.30 3.07 5.32
C GLN A 51 -13.18 4.10 5.08
N TRP A 52 -11.92 3.67 5.03
CA TRP A 52 -10.76 4.52 4.79
C TRP A 52 -10.54 4.82 3.30
N ALA A 53 -11.08 3.99 2.41
CA ALA A 53 -11.03 4.16 0.96
C ALA A 53 -12.24 4.96 0.42
N ALA A 54 -13.06 5.53 1.31
CA ALA A 54 -14.24 6.31 0.98
C ALA A 54 -15.13 5.62 -0.09
N ASP A 55 -15.54 6.37 -1.12
CA ASP A 55 -16.32 5.90 -2.26
C ASP A 55 -15.45 5.39 -3.43
N HIS A 56 -14.14 5.19 -3.22
CA HIS A 56 -13.23 4.78 -4.28
C HIS A 56 -13.65 3.41 -4.85
N PRO A 57 -13.80 3.25 -6.19
CA PRO A 57 -14.31 2.04 -6.83
C PRO A 57 -13.25 0.92 -6.94
N ALA A 58 -12.23 0.92 -6.06
CA ALA A 58 -11.15 -0.06 -6.13
C ALA A 58 -11.63 -1.43 -5.64
N GLU A 59 -11.25 -2.47 -6.38
CA GLU A 59 -11.45 -3.87 -5.98
C GLU A 59 -10.61 -4.20 -4.73
N PRO A 60 -11.02 -5.16 -3.88
CA PRO A 60 -10.30 -5.53 -2.66
C PRO A 60 -8.81 -5.87 -2.87
N ALA A 61 -8.47 -6.52 -3.99
CA ALA A 61 -7.08 -6.80 -4.36
C ALA A 61 -6.25 -5.53 -4.59
N VAL A 62 -6.86 -4.47 -5.15
CA VAL A 62 -6.22 -3.16 -5.35
C VAL A 62 -6.01 -2.46 -4.00
N LEU A 63 -7.01 -2.53 -3.11
CA LEU A 63 -6.90 -2.02 -1.74
C LEU A 63 -5.77 -2.71 -0.98
N CYS A 64 -5.66 -4.04 -1.12
CA CYS A 64 -4.63 -4.87 -0.48
C CYS A 64 -3.23 -4.45 -0.94
N ARG A 65 -3.01 -4.36 -2.26
CA ARG A 65 -1.73 -3.92 -2.83
C ARG A 65 -1.32 -2.52 -2.38
N ALA A 66 -2.25 -1.56 -2.41
CA ALA A 66 -1.97 -0.20 -1.98
C ALA A 66 -1.59 -0.13 -0.49
N LEU A 67 -2.25 -0.91 0.38
CA LEU A 67 -1.90 -0.98 1.80
C LEU A 67 -0.55 -1.63 2.06
N HIS A 68 -0.22 -2.71 1.35
CA HIS A 68 1.11 -3.32 1.45
C HIS A 68 2.20 -2.32 1.06
N PHE A 69 2.04 -1.65 -0.07
CA PHE A 69 2.98 -0.60 -0.49
C PHE A 69 3.09 0.52 0.54
N TRP A 70 1.96 1.04 1.04
CA TRP A 70 1.94 2.12 2.03
C TRP A 70 2.69 1.75 3.32
N THR A 71 2.45 0.55 3.84
CA THR A 71 3.10 0.08 5.07
C THR A 71 4.59 -0.20 4.87
N HIS A 72 4.98 -0.77 3.73
CA HIS A 72 6.38 -1.00 3.37
C HIS A 72 7.13 0.31 3.18
N LEU A 73 6.55 1.28 2.47
CA LEU A 73 7.12 2.61 2.26
C LEU A 73 7.39 3.32 3.60
N HIS A 74 6.40 3.34 4.49
CA HIS A 74 6.57 3.90 5.83
C HIS A 74 7.63 3.16 6.65
N GLY A 75 7.73 1.84 6.49
CA GLY A 75 8.78 1.02 7.10
C GLY A 75 10.18 1.43 6.64
N ILE A 76 10.39 1.52 5.32
CA ILE A 76 11.66 1.96 4.72
C ILE A 76 12.02 3.36 5.21
N LEU A 77 11.10 4.32 5.10
CA LEU A 77 11.34 5.71 5.54
C LEU A 77 11.66 5.79 7.04
N SER A 78 10.97 5.00 7.88
CA SER A 78 11.23 4.99 9.33
C SER A 78 12.62 4.42 9.64
N LEU A 79 13.05 3.37 8.94
CA LEU A 79 14.37 2.77 9.09
C LEU A 79 15.50 3.70 8.58
N GLU A 80 15.25 4.39 7.48
CA GLU A 80 16.16 5.39 6.92
C GLU A 80 16.35 6.57 7.88
N LEU A 81 15.25 7.16 8.36
CA LEU A 81 15.28 8.27 9.33
C LEU A 81 15.92 7.88 10.66
N ALA A 82 15.78 6.61 11.08
CA ALA A 82 16.46 6.07 12.25
C ALA A 82 17.96 5.78 12.02
N GLY A 83 18.45 5.93 10.78
CA GLY A 83 19.85 5.66 10.41
C GLY A 83 20.22 4.18 10.37
N HIS A 84 19.25 3.28 10.36
CA HIS A 84 19.51 1.83 10.37
C HIS A 84 20.17 1.35 9.08
N PHE A 85 19.88 1.96 7.93
CA PHE A 85 20.50 1.58 6.64
C PHE A 85 21.97 1.99 6.53
N THR A 86 22.37 3.09 7.17
CA THR A 86 23.75 3.60 7.17
C THR A 86 24.75 2.57 7.68
N GLY A 87 24.36 1.72 8.64
CA GLY A 87 25.19 0.64 9.17
C GLY A 87 25.18 -0.66 8.35
N MET A 88 24.19 -0.84 7.47
CA MET A 88 24.00 -2.08 6.71
C MET A 88 24.53 -2.01 5.28
N GLY A 89 24.85 -0.81 4.78
CA GLY A 89 25.29 -0.62 3.39
C GLY A 89 24.20 -0.89 2.36
N ILE A 90 22.93 -0.81 2.79
CA ILE A 90 21.75 -0.96 1.93
C ILE A 90 21.37 0.41 1.39
N ASP A 91 21.11 0.51 0.08
CA ASP A 91 20.58 1.73 -0.53
C ASP A 91 19.04 1.75 -0.39
N PRO A 92 18.46 2.67 0.42
CA PRO A 92 17.01 2.79 0.55
C PRO A 92 16.31 3.16 -0.77
N ALA A 93 17.01 3.79 -1.72
CA ALA A 93 16.45 4.11 -3.03
C ALA A 93 16.13 2.85 -3.84
N GLU A 94 16.98 1.81 -3.76
CA GLU A 94 16.72 0.53 -4.43
C GLU A 94 15.50 -0.19 -3.81
N LEU A 95 15.30 -0.09 -2.50
CA LEU A 95 14.13 -0.63 -1.83
C LEU A 95 12.86 0.10 -2.26
N TYR A 96 12.90 1.43 -2.34
CA TYR A 96 11.78 2.24 -2.84
C TYR A 96 11.40 1.87 -4.27
N ASP A 97 12.38 1.78 -5.17
CA ASP A 97 12.16 1.43 -6.57
C ASP A 97 11.58 0.02 -6.72
N ASN A 98 12.01 -0.93 -5.88
CA ASN A 98 11.43 -2.28 -5.87
C ASN A 98 9.96 -2.27 -5.46
N GLU A 99 9.62 -1.56 -4.38
CA GLU A 99 8.24 -1.45 -3.91
C GLU A 99 7.35 -0.76 -4.96
N LEU A 100 7.85 0.27 -5.64
CA LEU A 100 7.11 0.96 -6.70
C LEU A 100 6.81 0.05 -7.90
N ARG A 101 7.75 -0.83 -8.25
CA ARG A 101 7.55 -1.86 -9.29
C ARG A 101 6.55 -2.94 -8.87
N ASN A 102 6.44 -3.24 -7.58
CA ASN A 102 5.44 -4.19 -7.08
C ASN A 102 4.03 -3.55 -6.99
N LEU A 103 3.96 -2.22 -6.85
CA LEU A 103 2.71 -1.47 -6.85
C LEU A 103 2.08 -1.39 -8.24
N THR A 104 2.90 -1.18 -9.28
CA THR A 104 2.46 -1.03 -10.67
C THR A 104 2.62 -2.35 -11.43
N PRO A 105 1.52 -3.04 -11.79
CA PRO A 105 1.59 -4.31 -12.52
C PRO A 105 2.09 -4.16 -13.96
#